data_AF-A0A8E0TS43-F1
#
_entry.id   AF-A0A8E0TS43-F1
#
_cell.length_a   1.000
_cell.length_b   1.000
_cell.length_c   1.000
_cell.angle_alpha   90.00
_cell.angle_beta   90.00
_cell.angle_gamma   90.00
#
_symmetry.space_group_name_H-M   'P 1'
#
loop_
_entity.id
_entity.type
_entity.pdbx_description
1 polymer ?
#
loop_
_entity_poly.entity_id
_entity_poly.type
_entity_poly.pdbx_seq_one_letter_code
_entity_poly.pdbx_strand_id
1 'polypeptide(L)'
;MPTSTFAAVLLLVQPTPLPDVQVETLGDQAYRLTVTVEGETNPGNAQAALQPTAVRLCGSESWVFGRYSFTSNEAVESSGDAAGVDSVTLVQNVTCGMREAAPASSATTAPPLSETDLERLTPIIDGLTERYFSAVEEARHADSLAMTSEEMTGGASLAEWTRTREQHRAEAGAPISRQLARLTWYANPDGVPPGYYAAVDYVASWERRDECGYLIWFSPDGVIPFTLTRQEQTWLDHGLDDQTRAAMRQRFCAIL
;
A
#
# COMPACT_ATOMS: atom_id res chain seq x y z
N MET A 1 -25.58 -53.17 -35.72
CA MET A 1 -24.40 -52.38 -35.32
C MET A 1 -24.59 -50.95 -35.82
N PRO A 2 -24.97 -49.98 -34.98
CA PRO A 2 -24.93 -48.58 -35.34
C PRO A 2 -23.70 -47.91 -34.71
N THR A 3 -22.87 -47.29 -35.55
CA THR A 3 -21.75 -46.44 -35.16
C THR A 3 -22.27 -45.07 -34.73
N SER A 4 -22.14 -44.74 -33.44
CA SER A 4 -22.37 -43.39 -32.94
C SER A 4 -21.10 -42.57 -33.08
N THR A 5 -21.17 -41.51 -33.87
CA THR A 5 -20.12 -40.50 -34.02
C THR A 5 -20.33 -39.43 -32.94
N PHE A 6 -19.45 -39.35 -31.95
CA PHE A 6 -19.40 -38.23 -31.01
C PHE A 6 -18.70 -37.04 -31.66
N ALA A 7 -19.42 -35.93 -31.84
CA ALA A 7 -18.84 -34.65 -32.20
C ALA A 7 -18.33 -33.96 -30.92
N ALA A 8 -17.01 -33.77 -30.82
CA ALA A 8 -16.40 -32.97 -29.77
C ALA A 8 -16.61 -31.48 -30.10
N VAL A 9 -17.38 -30.78 -29.25
CA VAL A 9 -17.52 -29.33 -29.29
C VAL A 9 -16.30 -28.74 -28.59
N LEU A 10 -15.33 -28.23 -29.35
CA LEU A 10 -14.27 -27.37 -28.81
C LEU A 10 -14.87 -25.99 -28.52
N LEU A 11 -15.04 -25.67 -27.23
CA LEU A 11 -15.28 -24.30 -26.77
C LEU A 11 -13.98 -23.50 -26.92
N LEU A 12 -13.95 -22.58 -27.88
CA LEU A 12 -12.88 -21.59 -28.03
C LEU A 12 -13.05 -20.53 -26.92
N VAL A 13 -12.22 -20.60 -25.89
CA VAL A 13 -12.05 -19.51 -24.92
C VAL A 13 -11.37 -18.36 -25.67
N GLN A 14 -12.11 -17.28 -25.95
CA GLN A 14 -11.50 -16.08 -26.53
C GLN A 14 -10.66 -15.38 -25.45
N PRO A 15 -9.41 -14.98 -25.74
CA PRO A 15 -8.61 -14.22 -24.80
C PRO A 15 -9.29 -12.88 -24.55
N THR A 16 -9.57 -12.58 -23.28
CA THR A 16 -10.04 -11.26 -22.87
C THR A 16 -8.98 -10.21 -23.27
N PRO A 17 -9.39 -9.07 -23.85
CA PRO A 17 -8.45 -8.00 -24.15
C PRO A 17 -7.79 -7.53 -22.86
N LEU A 18 -6.47 -7.38 -22.88
CA LEU A 18 -5.73 -6.82 -21.75
C LEU A 18 -6.21 -5.38 -21.51
N PRO A 19 -6.31 -4.94 -20.25
CA PRO A 19 -6.63 -3.56 -19.95
C PRO A 19 -5.54 -2.63 -20.50
N ASP A 20 -5.93 -1.41 -20.87
CA ASP A 20 -4.98 -0.41 -21.33
C ASP A 20 -4.09 0.03 -20.16
N VAL A 21 -2.76 -0.11 -20.35
CA VAL A 21 -1.76 0.22 -19.33
C VAL A 21 -0.95 1.39 -19.83
N GLN A 22 -1.07 2.52 -19.16
CA GLN A 22 -0.24 3.70 -19.41
C GLN A 22 1.16 3.48 -18.84
N VAL A 23 2.18 3.93 -19.57
CA VAL A 23 3.59 3.75 -19.21
C VAL A 23 4.29 5.11 -19.25
N GLU A 24 4.92 5.48 -18.13
CA GLU A 24 5.79 6.63 -18.00
C GLU A 24 7.23 6.15 -17.69
N THR A 25 8.23 6.69 -18.37
CA THR A 25 9.64 6.38 -18.10
C THR A 25 10.17 7.24 -16.97
N LEU A 26 10.69 6.61 -15.91
CA LEU A 26 11.29 7.29 -14.76
C LEU A 26 12.84 7.33 -14.83
N GLY A 27 13.45 6.49 -15.67
CA GLY A 27 14.90 6.40 -15.88
C GLY A 27 15.27 5.20 -16.75
N ASP A 28 16.57 4.94 -16.93
CA ASP A 28 17.10 3.98 -17.93
C ASP A 28 16.59 2.53 -17.77
N GLN A 29 16.07 2.17 -16.59
CA GLN A 29 15.44 0.86 -16.34
C GLN A 29 14.25 0.96 -15.38
N ALA A 30 13.66 2.14 -15.23
CA ALA A 30 12.57 2.38 -14.29
C ALA A 30 11.35 2.97 -15.01
N TYR A 31 10.18 2.41 -14.72
CA TYR A 31 8.92 2.76 -15.34
C TYR A 31 7.84 2.95 -14.28
N ARG A 32 6.88 3.84 -14.53
CA ARG A 32 5.61 3.91 -13.79
C ARG A 32 4.51 3.40 -14.70
N LEU A 33 3.79 2.40 -14.23
CA LEU A 33 2.64 1.82 -14.91
C LEU A 33 1.37 2.34 -14.25
N THR A 34 0.34 2.66 -15.04
CA THR A 34 -0.98 3.02 -14.55
C THR A 34 -2.03 2.21 -15.29
N VAL A 35 -2.91 1.54 -14.54
CA VAL A 35 -4.03 0.77 -15.08
C VAL A 35 -5.30 1.13 -14.32
N THR A 36 -6.40 1.27 -15.05
CA THR A 36 -7.75 1.34 -14.49
C THR A 36 -8.49 0.08 -14.90
N VAL A 37 -9.04 -0.64 -13.92
CA VAL A 37 -9.80 -1.87 -14.14
C VAL A 37 -11.24 -1.63 -13.68
N GLU A 38 -12.17 -1.66 -14.63
CA GLU A 38 -13.60 -1.58 -14.36
C GLU A 38 -14.15 -2.94 -13.88
N GLY A 39 -15.14 -2.91 -12.99
CA GLY A 39 -15.71 -4.10 -12.34
C GLY A 39 -14.80 -4.73 -11.29
N GLU A 40 -13.76 -4.02 -10.84
CA GLU A 40 -12.77 -4.52 -9.90
C GLU A 40 -12.55 -3.50 -8.78
N THR A 41 -12.41 -3.97 -7.55
CA THR A 41 -12.11 -3.15 -6.35
C THR A 41 -10.85 -3.61 -5.63
N ASN A 42 -10.30 -4.78 -5.98
CA ASN A 42 -9.13 -5.37 -5.38
C ASN A 42 -7.84 -4.92 -6.11
N PRO A 43 -6.94 -4.17 -5.45
CA PRO A 43 -5.70 -3.71 -6.05
C PRO A 43 -4.75 -4.85 -6.43
N GLY A 44 -4.85 -6.04 -5.81
CA GLY A 44 -4.06 -7.21 -6.18
C GLY A 44 -4.39 -7.74 -7.57
N ASN A 45 -5.67 -7.70 -7.96
CA ASN A 45 -6.09 -8.08 -9.31
C ASN A 45 -5.65 -7.02 -10.34
N ALA A 46 -5.73 -5.73 -10.00
CA ALA A 46 -5.17 -4.67 -10.83
C ALA A 46 -3.64 -4.79 -11.00
N GLN A 47 -2.93 -5.22 -9.96
CA GLN A 47 -1.48 -5.47 -10.03
C GLN A 47 -1.15 -6.66 -10.94
N ALA A 48 -1.94 -7.74 -10.88
CA ALA A 48 -1.78 -8.86 -11.80
C ALA A 48 -1.93 -8.42 -13.28
N ALA A 49 -2.83 -7.46 -13.55
CA ALA A 49 -3.01 -6.90 -14.88
C ALA A 49 -1.79 -6.11 -15.41
N LEU A 50 -0.89 -5.64 -14.54
CA LEU A 50 0.34 -4.95 -14.92
C LEU A 50 1.46 -5.90 -15.37
N GLN A 51 1.43 -7.17 -14.96
CA GLN A 51 2.52 -8.13 -15.19
C GLN A 51 2.86 -8.30 -16.68
N PRO A 52 1.90 -8.44 -17.62
CA PRO A 52 2.24 -8.58 -19.04
C PRO A 52 2.97 -7.35 -19.60
N THR A 53 2.65 -6.16 -19.10
CA THR A 53 3.33 -4.92 -19.50
C THR A 53 4.74 -4.85 -18.89
N ALA A 54 4.93 -5.24 -17.63
CA ALA A 54 6.26 -5.33 -17.01
C ALA A 54 7.18 -6.30 -17.78
N VAL A 55 6.68 -7.50 -18.11
CA VAL A 55 7.41 -8.49 -18.93
C VAL A 55 7.79 -7.92 -20.29
N ARG A 56 6.87 -7.19 -20.94
CA ARG A 56 7.12 -6.57 -22.24
C ARG A 56 8.17 -5.46 -22.18
N LEU A 57 8.17 -4.64 -21.12
CA LEU A 57 9.13 -3.54 -20.95
C LEU A 57 10.53 -4.03 -20.60
N CYS A 58 10.64 -5.04 -19.74
CA CYS A 58 11.93 -5.55 -19.28
C CYS A 58 12.52 -6.64 -20.18
N GLY A 59 11.75 -7.17 -21.13
CA GLY A 59 12.22 -8.17 -22.09
C GLY A 59 12.71 -9.44 -21.41
N SER A 60 13.99 -9.77 -21.59
CA SER A 60 14.63 -10.93 -20.95
C SER A 60 15.24 -10.61 -19.58
N GLU A 61 15.25 -9.35 -19.15
CA GLU A 61 15.75 -8.99 -17.82
C GLU A 61 14.73 -9.35 -16.74
N SER A 62 15.21 -9.67 -15.53
CA SER A 62 14.35 -9.75 -14.36
C SER A 62 13.75 -8.38 -14.05
N TRP A 63 12.58 -8.39 -13.43
CA TRP A 63 11.87 -7.18 -13.05
C TRP A 63 11.24 -7.32 -11.67
N VAL A 64 11.07 -6.18 -11.00
CA VAL A 64 10.46 -6.11 -9.67
C VAL A 64 9.43 -4.98 -9.66
N PHE A 65 8.25 -5.28 -9.12
CA PHE A 65 7.28 -4.26 -8.77
C PHE A 65 7.75 -3.49 -7.54
N GLY A 66 7.80 -2.17 -7.65
CA GLY A 66 8.11 -1.28 -6.55
C GLY A 66 6.86 -0.63 -5.96
N ARG A 67 7.05 0.60 -5.46
CA ARG A 67 6.00 1.44 -4.89
C ARG A 67 4.74 1.46 -5.75
N TYR A 68 3.60 1.36 -5.09
CA TYR A 68 2.30 1.54 -5.72
C TYR A 68 1.40 2.47 -4.91
N SER A 69 0.42 3.02 -5.58
CA SER A 69 -0.74 3.70 -5.00
C SER A 69 -1.97 3.27 -5.77
N PHE A 70 -3.11 3.15 -5.11
CA PHE A 70 -4.36 2.86 -5.79
C PHE A 70 -5.49 3.74 -5.27
N THR A 71 -6.52 3.86 -6.09
CA THR A 71 -7.81 4.43 -5.72
C THR A 71 -8.86 3.41 -6.11
N SER A 72 -9.66 2.98 -5.15
CA SER A 72 -10.77 2.04 -5.35
C SER A 72 -12.08 2.78 -5.15
N ASN A 73 -12.97 2.69 -6.13
CA ASN A 73 -14.34 3.17 -6.06
C ASN A 73 -15.25 1.94 -6.00
N GLU A 74 -16.02 1.81 -4.93
CA GLU A 74 -17.00 0.74 -4.76
C GLU A 74 -18.40 1.38 -4.80
N ALA A 75 -19.26 0.86 -5.65
CA ALA A 75 -20.63 1.33 -5.77
C ALA A 75 -21.42 0.91 -4.53
N VAL A 76 -22.04 1.86 -3.84
CA VAL A 76 -22.96 1.57 -2.74
C VAL A 76 -24.34 1.33 -3.33
N GLU A 77 -24.96 0.18 -3.04
CA GLU A 77 -26.27 -0.24 -3.60
C GLU A 77 -27.46 0.69 -3.22
N SER A 78 -27.26 1.87 -2.64
CA SER A 78 -28.31 2.62 -1.92
C SER A 78 -28.88 3.87 -2.61
N SER A 79 -28.51 4.22 -3.84
CA SER A 79 -29.15 5.38 -4.51
C SER A 79 -29.55 5.08 -5.95
N GLY A 80 -30.86 5.09 -6.20
CA GLY A 80 -31.52 4.75 -7.48
C GLY A 80 -31.27 5.68 -8.67
N ASP A 81 -30.16 6.42 -8.70
CA ASP A 81 -29.73 7.20 -9.86
C ASP A 81 -28.21 7.03 -10.06
N ALA A 82 -27.85 6.44 -11.20
CA ALA A 82 -26.50 6.10 -11.66
C ALA A 82 -25.62 5.35 -10.63
N ALA A 83 -25.84 4.03 -10.52
CA ALA A 83 -24.85 3.14 -9.90
C ALA A 83 -23.48 3.38 -10.57
N GLY A 84 -22.51 3.89 -9.81
CA GLY A 84 -21.12 3.89 -10.23
C GLY A 84 -20.71 2.46 -10.59
N VAL A 85 -19.81 2.29 -11.54
CA VAL A 85 -19.20 0.98 -11.77
C VAL A 85 -18.02 0.86 -10.83
N ASP A 86 -17.93 -0.26 -10.12
CA ASP A 86 -16.75 -0.60 -9.34
C ASP A 86 -15.49 -0.39 -10.19
N SER A 87 -14.49 0.27 -9.64
CA SER A 87 -13.25 0.49 -10.37
C SER A 87 -12.07 0.65 -9.44
N VAL A 88 -10.92 0.14 -9.88
CA VAL A 88 -9.65 0.39 -9.22
C VAL A 88 -8.68 0.98 -10.23
N THR A 89 -8.09 2.12 -9.87
CA THR A 89 -6.94 2.69 -10.57
C THR A 89 -5.70 2.39 -9.76
N LEU A 90 -4.75 1.66 -10.34
CA LEU A 90 -3.47 1.30 -9.73
C LEU A 90 -2.35 2.01 -10.50
N VAL A 91 -1.52 2.73 -9.76
CA VAL A 91 -0.24 3.28 -10.23
C VAL A 91 0.87 2.49 -9.56
N GLN A 92 1.79 1.89 -10.31
CA GLN A 92 2.87 1.10 -9.75
C GLN A 92 4.17 1.23 -10.54
N ASN A 93 5.28 1.38 -9.81
CA ASN A 93 6.61 1.41 -10.40
C ASN A 93 7.10 -0.01 -10.75
N VAL A 94 7.86 -0.12 -11.84
CA VAL A 94 8.58 -1.33 -12.27
C VAL A 94 10.03 -0.95 -12.51
N THR A 95 10.95 -1.76 -11.99
CA THR A 95 12.38 -1.66 -12.31
C THR A 95 12.83 -2.92 -13.04
N CYS A 96 13.44 -2.75 -14.22
CA CYS A 96 14.06 -3.81 -15.01
C CYS A 96 15.53 -3.97 -14.62
N GLY A 97 16.13 -5.12 -14.91
CA GLY A 97 17.58 -5.31 -14.73
C GLY A 97 18.01 -5.43 -13.26
N MET A 98 17.07 -5.44 -12.31
CA MET A 98 17.38 -5.81 -10.93
C MET A 98 17.66 -7.32 -10.92
N ARG A 99 18.95 -7.61 -11.09
CA ARG A 99 19.61 -8.90 -10.98
C ARG A 99 19.08 -9.63 -9.75
N GLU A 100 18.64 -10.86 -9.96
CA GLU A 100 18.64 -11.98 -9.01
C GLU A 100 18.84 -11.54 -7.56
N ALA A 101 17.75 -11.56 -6.76
CA ALA A 101 17.72 -11.24 -5.33
C ALA A 101 19.13 -11.39 -4.76
N ALA A 102 19.78 -10.25 -4.45
CA ALA A 102 21.19 -10.19 -4.07
C ALA A 102 21.56 -11.48 -3.34
N PRO A 103 22.50 -12.31 -3.88
CA PRO A 103 22.58 -13.74 -3.61
C PRO A 103 22.36 -13.93 -2.15
N ALA A 104 21.16 -14.44 -1.78
CA ALA A 104 20.52 -14.23 -0.48
C ALA A 104 21.62 -13.90 0.50
N SER A 105 21.84 -12.58 0.75
CA SER A 105 22.96 -12.18 1.59
C SER A 105 22.90 -13.15 2.74
N SER A 106 24.02 -13.77 3.09
CA SER A 106 24.02 -14.64 4.26
C SER A 106 23.74 -13.85 5.55
N ALA A 107 23.06 -12.68 5.48
CA ALA A 107 21.90 -12.35 6.29
C ALA A 107 21.09 -13.63 6.58
N THR A 108 21.63 -14.33 7.56
CA THR A 108 20.90 -15.24 8.44
C THR A 108 19.53 -14.62 8.62
N THR A 109 18.48 -15.32 8.18
CA THR A 109 17.09 -14.98 8.47
C THR A 109 17.05 -14.46 9.89
N ALA A 110 16.81 -13.16 10.06
CA ALA A 110 16.82 -12.54 11.37
C ALA A 110 15.90 -13.37 12.28
N PRO A 111 16.41 -13.96 13.38
CA PRO A 111 15.56 -14.79 14.23
C PRO A 111 14.42 -13.94 14.77
N PRO A 112 13.26 -14.52 15.11
CA PRO A 112 12.22 -13.80 15.84
C PRO A 112 12.84 -13.06 17.03
N LEU A 113 12.38 -11.83 17.27
CA LEU A 113 12.85 -11.04 18.41
C LEU A 113 12.58 -11.79 19.71
N SER A 114 13.56 -11.74 20.63
CA SER A 114 13.36 -12.27 21.98
C SER A 114 12.32 -11.44 22.72
N GLU A 115 11.69 -12.00 23.76
CA GLU A 115 10.75 -11.26 24.62
C GLU A 115 11.40 -10.00 25.22
N THR A 116 12.66 -10.11 25.65
CA THR A 116 13.46 -8.97 26.14
C THR A 116 13.68 -7.89 25.08
N ASP A 117 13.90 -8.28 23.82
CA ASP A 117 14.01 -7.32 22.72
C ASP A 117 12.67 -6.65 22.42
N LEU A 118 11.57 -7.40 22.46
CA LEU A 118 10.22 -6.86 22.28
C LEU A 118 9.88 -5.85 23.37
N GLU A 119 10.13 -6.17 24.65
CA GLU A 119 9.93 -5.26 25.78
C GLU A 119 10.75 -3.97 25.64
N ARG A 120 11.98 -4.09 25.13
CA ARG A 120 12.87 -2.94 24.91
C ARG A 120 12.44 -2.09 23.72
N LEU A 121 12.09 -2.71 22.59
CA LEU A 121 11.86 -2.03 21.31
C LEU A 121 10.45 -1.48 21.15
N THR A 122 9.44 -2.13 21.71
CA THR A 122 8.03 -1.69 21.61
C THR A 122 7.83 -0.22 22.01
N PRO A 123 8.26 0.25 23.21
CA PRO A 123 8.09 1.66 23.58
C PRO A 123 8.89 2.64 22.70
N ILE A 124 9.97 2.18 22.06
CA ILE A 124 10.72 2.99 21.09
C ILE A 124 9.90 3.19 19.81
N ILE A 125 9.25 2.13 19.31
CA ILE A 125 8.39 2.19 18.13
C ILE A 125 7.14 3.02 18.39
N ASP A 126 6.50 2.87 19.55
CA ASP A 126 5.37 3.71 19.95
C ASP A 126 5.78 5.18 19.95
N GLY A 127 6.90 5.50 20.61
CA GLY A 127 7.41 6.88 20.65
C GLY A 127 7.84 7.42 19.29
N LEU A 128 8.37 6.58 18.38
CA LEU A 128 8.64 6.98 16.99
C LEU A 128 7.36 7.30 16.24
N THR A 129 6.33 6.47 16.43
CA THR A 129 5.03 6.63 15.79
C THR A 129 4.33 7.90 16.27
N GLU A 130 4.31 8.16 17.57
CA GLU A 130 3.77 9.39 18.15
C GLU A 130 4.53 10.62 17.64
N ARG A 131 5.87 10.58 17.59
CA ARG A 131 6.67 11.68 17.04
C ARG A 131 6.37 11.96 15.57
N TYR A 132 6.18 10.90 14.77
CA TYR A 132 5.81 11.05 13.36
C TYR A 132 4.45 11.73 13.23
N PHE A 133 3.43 11.25 13.95
CA PHE A 133 2.10 11.84 13.88
C PHE A 133 2.04 13.27 14.43
N SER A 134 2.71 13.57 15.55
CA SER A 134 2.85 14.95 16.05
C SER A 134 3.52 15.84 15.00
N ALA A 135 4.57 15.37 14.32
CA ALA A 135 5.21 16.14 13.26
C ALA A 135 4.26 16.42 12.08
N VAL A 136 3.42 15.46 11.69
CA VAL A 136 2.39 15.64 10.66
C VAL A 136 1.33 16.64 11.11
N GLU A 137 0.81 16.50 12.33
CA GLU A 137 -0.29 17.29 12.89
C GLU A 137 0.12 18.74 13.19
N GLU A 138 1.38 18.96 13.57
CA GLU A 138 1.96 20.28 13.85
C GLU A 138 2.59 20.94 12.62
N ALA A 139 2.43 20.34 11.43
CA ALA A 139 3.00 20.83 10.16
C ALA A 139 4.55 20.93 10.19
N ARG A 140 5.23 20.11 11.00
CA ARG A 140 6.68 19.95 11.00
C ARG A 140 7.10 19.01 9.86
N HIS A 141 6.91 19.48 8.62
CA HIS A 141 7.07 18.65 7.42
C HIS A 141 8.48 18.09 7.22
N ALA A 142 9.52 18.87 7.55
CA ALA A 142 10.90 18.40 7.50
C ALA A 142 11.14 17.23 8.47
N ASP A 143 10.60 17.32 9.69
CA ASP A 143 10.74 16.29 10.71
C ASP A 143 10.01 15.01 10.29
N SER A 144 8.76 15.12 9.82
CA SER A 144 8.02 13.96 9.33
C SER A 144 8.70 13.29 8.14
N LEU A 145 9.24 14.06 7.18
CA LEU A 145 9.97 13.51 6.03
C LEU A 145 11.26 12.79 6.45
N ALA A 146 12.02 13.34 7.40
CA ALA A 146 13.27 12.77 7.87
C ALA A 146 13.10 11.40 8.57
N MET A 147 11.88 11.06 9.00
CA MET A 147 11.55 9.76 9.61
C MET A 147 11.18 8.69 8.57
N THR A 148 10.96 9.09 7.32
CA THR A 148 10.52 8.21 6.24
C THR A 148 11.66 7.73 5.38
N SER A 149 11.53 6.54 4.80
CA SER A 149 12.46 6.05 3.80
C SER A 149 12.22 6.71 2.45
N GLU A 150 13.25 6.70 1.61
CA GLU A 150 13.11 7.09 0.21
C GLU A 150 12.08 6.21 -0.52
N GLU A 151 11.98 4.93 -0.15
CA GLU A 151 10.99 3.99 -0.71
C GLU A 151 9.54 4.41 -0.39
N MET A 152 9.26 4.80 0.86
CA MET A 152 7.94 5.27 1.27
C MET A 152 7.53 6.53 0.50
N THR A 153 8.47 7.45 0.31
CA THR A 153 8.22 8.77 -0.30
C THR A 153 8.38 8.76 -1.81
N GLY A 154 9.00 7.73 -2.37
CA GLY A 154 9.42 7.65 -3.77
C GLY A 154 10.40 8.75 -4.15
N GLY A 155 11.27 9.16 -3.21
CA GLY A 155 12.24 10.24 -3.43
C GLY A 155 11.64 11.65 -3.44
N ALA A 156 10.46 11.84 -2.86
CA ALA A 156 9.83 13.16 -2.80
C ALA A 156 10.74 14.20 -2.10
N SER A 157 10.87 15.36 -2.72
CA SER A 157 11.50 16.52 -2.08
C SER A 157 10.67 17.03 -0.90
N LEU A 158 11.30 17.82 -0.02
CA LEU A 158 10.58 18.48 1.08
C LEU A 158 9.39 19.33 0.57
N ALA A 159 9.54 20.00 -0.57
CA ALA A 159 8.47 20.82 -1.14
C ALA A 159 7.27 19.97 -1.60
N GLU A 160 7.53 18.82 -2.23
CA GLU A 160 6.48 17.89 -2.65
C GLU A 160 5.79 17.23 -1.45
N TRP A 161 6.58 16.80 -0.46
CA TRP A 161 6.07 16.25 0.78
C TRP A 161 5.16 17.24 1.51
N THR A 162 5.62 18.48 1.70
CA THR A 162 4.83 19.57 2.30
C THR A 162 3.53 19.75 1.55
N ARG A 163 3.56 19.87 0.21
CA ARG A 163 2.34 20.04 -0.60
C ARG A 163 1.35 18.91 -0.39
N THR A 164 1.80 17.66 -0.39
CA THR A 164 0.92 16.50 -0.16
C THR A 164 0.32 16.52 1.26
N ARG A 165 1.11 16.88 2.28
CA ARG A 165 0.61 16.97 3.68
C ARG A 165 -0.38 18.12 3.85
N GLU A 166 -0.12 19.27 3.25
CA GLU A 166 -1.02 20.44 3.27
C GLU A 166 -2.33 20.16 2.53
N GLN A 167 -2.28 19.54 1.35
CA GLN A 167 -3.47 19.10 0.64
C GLN A 167 -4.30 18.17 1.52
N HIS A 168 -3.65 17.19 2.14
CA HIS A 168 -4.33 16.28 3.03
C HIS A 168 -5.00 17.01 4.22
N ARG A 169 -4.30 17.94 4.88
CA ARG A 169 -4.86 18.78 5.95
C ARG A 169 -6.05 19.60 5.45
N ALA A 170 -5.97 20.15 4.24
CA ALA A 170 -7.03 20.91 3.60
C ALA A 170 -8.25 20.07 3.21
N GLU A 171 -8.14 18.74 3.15
CA GLU A 171 -9.25 17.82 2.92
C GLU A 171 -9.84 17.24 4.21
N ALA A 172 -9.00 16.90 5.19
CA ALA A 172 -9.43 16.27 6.45
C ALA A 172 -9.88 17.29 7.52
N GLY A 173 -9.33 18.51 7.51
CA GLY A 173 -9.53 19.53 8.55
C GLY A 173 -8.53 19.40 9.70
N ALA A 174 -8.85 19.99 10.87
CA ALA A 174 -7.99 19.87 12.05
C ALA A 174 -8.03 18.44 12.64
N PRO A 175 -6.92 17.94 13.19
CA PRO A 175 -6.91 16.68 13.93
C PRO A 175 -7.71 16.82 15.23
N ILE A 176 -8.53 15.82 15.55
CA ILE A 176 -9.32 15.76 16.79
C ILE A 176 -8.69 14.77 17.77
N SER A 177 -8.41 13.55 17.31
CA SER A 177 -7.83 12.49 18.13
C SER A 177 -7.08 11.48 17.29
N ARG A 178 -6.14 10.79 17.93
CA ARG A 178 -5.42 9.64 17.37
C ARG A 178 -5.14 8.64 18.48
N GLN A 179 -5.26 7.36 18.16
CA GLN A 179 -4.97 6.26 19.06
C GLN A 179 -4.17 5.19 18.33
N LEU A 180 -3.02 4.82 18.91
CA LEU A 180 -2.31 3.60 18.52
C LEU A 180 -3.04 2.42 19.15
N ALA A 181 -3.42 1.45 18.33
CA ALA A 181 -4.35 0.42 18.75
C ALA A 181 -3.68 -0.95 18.85
N ARG A 182 -2.77 -1.29 17.93
CA ARG A 182 -2.01 -2.54 18.02
C ARG A 182 -0.62 -2.39 17.41
N LEU A 183 0.36 -3.06 18.02
CA LEU A 183 1.70 -3.20 17.47
C LEU A 183 1.97 -4.68 17.21
N THR A 184 2.41 -5.01 15.99
CA THR A 184 2.77 -6.37 15.57
C THR A 184 4.19 -6.40 15.01
N TRP A 185 5.00 -7.36 15.46
CA TRP A 185 6.36 -7.55 14.99
C TRP A 185 6.47 -8.68 13.96
N TYR A 186 7.29 -8.47 12.95
CA TYR A 186 7.64 -9.45 11.93
C TYR A 186 9.16 -9.53 11.77
N ALA A 187 9.67 -10.74 11.58
CA ALA A 187 11.07 -10.98 11.23
C ALA A 187 11.12 -11.63 9.84
N ASN A 188 11.75 -10.94 8.89
CA ASN A 188 11.86 -11.34 7.47
C ASN A 188 10.51 -11.78 6.84
N PRO A 189 9.50 -10.90 6.80
CA PRO A 189 8.29 -11.22 6.06
C PRO A 189 8.60 -11.47 4.58
N ASP A 190 7.83 -12.35 3.95
CA ASP A 190 8.03 -12.72 2.55
C ASP A 190 7.87 -11.51 1.62
N GLY A 191 8.72 -11.43 0.59
CA GLY A 191 8.60 -10.43 -0.48
C GLY A 191 9.13 -9.03 -0.15
N VAL A 192 9.77 -8.83 1.01
CA VAL A 192 10.45 -7.57 1.38
C VAL A 192 11.90 -7.83 1.84
N PRO A 193 12.77 -6.80 1.94
CA PRO A 193 14.14 -6.98 2.42
C PRO A 193 14.21 -7.70 3.79
N PRO A 194 15.23 -8.53 4.05
CA PRO A 194 15.38 -9.19 5.34
C PRO A 194 15.62 -8.18 6.47
N GLY A 195 15.15 -8.51 7.68
CA GLY A 195 15.25 -7.66 8.86
C GLY A 195 14.00 -7.69 9.74
N TYR A 196 13.85 -6.68 10.56
CA TYR A 196 12.78 -6.55 11.55
C TYR A 196 11.81 -5.44 11.16
N TYR A 197 10.51 -5.76 11.22
CA TYR A 197 9.42 -4.87 10.87
C TYR A 197 8.45 -4.75 12.05
N ALA A 198 8.08 -3.52 12.39
CA ALA A 198 7.01 -3.25 13.35
C ALA A 198 5.86 -2.56 12.64
N ALA A 199 4.71 -3.24 12.58
CA ALA A 199 3.47 -2.66 12.11
C ALA A 199 2.72 -2.04 13.29
N VAL A 200 2.39 -0.76 13.18
CA VAL A 200 1.61 -0.02 14.18
C VAL A 200 0.27 0.37 13.57
N ASP A 201 -0.77 -0.34 13.99
CA ASP A 201 -2.15 -0.11 13.64
C ASP A 201 -2.70 1.08 14.44
N TYR A 202 -3.44 1.97 13.80
CA TYR A 202 -3.99 3.16 14.45
C TYR A 202 -5.36 3.55 13.92
N VAL A 203 -6.05 4.36 14.72
CA VAL A 203 -7.27 5.08 14.34
C VAL A 203 -7.10 6.56 14.65
N ALA A 204 -7.69 7.43 13.84
CA ALA A 204 -7.72 8.86 14.07
C ALA A 204 -9.05 9.46 13.64
N SER A 205 -9.38 10.61 14.22
CA SER A 205 -10.52 11.41 13.83
C SER A 205 -10.06 12.82 13.52
N TRP A 206 -10.61 13.37 12.45
CA TRP A 206 -10.39 14.71 11.94
C TRP A 206 -11.74 15.42 11.81
N GLU A 207 -11.74 16.75 11.69
CA GLU A 207 -12.99 17.54 11.58
C GLU A 207 -13.95 17.07 10.49
N ARG A 208 -13.47 16.49 9.39
CA ARG A 208 -14.32 16.06 8.25
C ARG A 208 -14.21 14.59 7.90
N ARG A 209 -13.27 13.85 8.49
CA ARG A 209 -13.00 12.46 8.12
C ARG A 209 -12.52 11.65 9.31
N ASP A 210 -12.86 10.38 9.32
CA ASP A 210 -12.16 9.41 10.15
C ASP A 210 -11.07 8.71 9.33
N GLU A 211 -10.07 8.24 10.04
CA GLU A 211 -8.89 7.60 9.49
C GLU A 211 -8.63 6.31 10.26
N CYS A 212 -8.27 5.26 9.55
CA CYS A 212 -7.68 4.07 10.15
C CYS A 212 -6.61 3.52 9.21
N GLY A 213 -5.62 2.84 9.76
CA GLY A 213 -4.53 2.35 8.95
C GLY A 213 -3.40 1.80 9.78
N TYR A 214 -2.25 1.67 9.13
CA TYR A 214 -1.05 1.21 9.81
C TYR A 214 0.21 1.84 9.24
N LEU A 215 1.23 1.92 10.08
CA LEU A 215 2.60 2.30 9.75
C LEU A 215 3.50 1.07 9.82
N ILE A 216 4.50 0.94 8.94
CA ILE A 216 5.54 -0.09 9.06
C ILE A 216 6.91 0.55 9.23
N TRP A 217 7.48 0.33 10.41
CA TRP A 217 8.87 0.67 10.74
C TRP A 217 9.80 -0.49 10.41
N PHE A 218 10.96 -0.21 9.82
CA PHE A 218 11.95 -1.21 9.44
C PHE A 218 13.32 -0.93 10.07
N SER A 219 13.97 -1.99 10.53
CA SER A 219 15.40 -2.02 10.87
C SER A 219 16.03 -3.32 10.34
N PRO A 220 17.17 -3.26 9.64
CA PRO A 220 17.82 -4.46 9.08
C PRO A 220 18.36 -5.41 10.16
N ASP A 221 18.75 -4.89 11.32
CA ASP A 221 19.43 -5.64 12.39
C ASP A 221 18.70 -5.58 13.74
N GLY A 222 17.57 -4.87 13.83
CA GLY A 222 16.80 -4.72 15.07
C GLY A 222 17.40 -3.68 16.01
N VAL A 223 18.38 -2.92 15.51
CA VAL A 223 19.00 -1.79 16.20
C VAL A 223 18.46 -0.48 15.62
N ILE A 224 18.44 0.57 16.45
CA ILE A 224 18.07 1.92 16.04
C ILE A 224 19.13 2.44 15.04
N PRO A 225 18.74 3.14 13.96
CA PRO A 225 17.41 3.68 13.69
C PRO A 225 16.44 2.71 13.03
N PHE A 226 15.17 2.83 13.41
CA PHE A 226 14.04 2.35 12.62
C PHE A 226 13.58 3.47 11.69
N THR A 227 13.27 3.12 10.44
CA THR A 227 12.79 4.07 9.42
C THR A 227 11.38 3.70 8.99
N LEU A 228 10.50 4.68 8.78
CA LEU A 228 9.14 4.44 8.30
C LEU A 228 9.18 4.10 6.80
N THR A 229 8.84 2.86 6.47
CA THR A 229 8.95 2.30 5.11
C THR A 229 7.61 2.17 4.41
N ARG A 230 6.50 2.14 5.15
CA ARG A 230 5.16 2.05 4.57
C ARG A 230 4.14 2.75 5.47
N GLN A 231 3.17 3.38 4.84
CA GLN A 231 1.97 3.89 5.47
C GLN A 231 0.78 3.53 4.58
N GLU A 232 -0.23 2.91 5.16
CA GLU A 232 -1.50 2.62 4.50
C GLU A 232 -2.63 3.24 5.31
N GLN A 233 -3.60 3.85 4.63
CA GLN A 233 -4.65 4.65 5.24
C GLN A 233 -5.96 4.42 4.52
N THR A 234 -7.03 4.25 5.30
CA THR A 234 -8.42 4.30 4.85
C THR A 234 -9.06 5.56 5.42
N TRP A 235 -9.81 6.26 4.58
CA TRP A 235 -10.51 7.50 4.93
C TRP A 235 -12.01 7.30 4.84
N LEU A 236 -12.72 7.74 5.88
CA LEU A 236 -14.18 7.67 5.93
C LEU A 236 -14.73 9.09 6.10
N ASP A 237 -15.40 9.59 5.06
CA ASP A 237 -15.94 10.95 5.05
C ASP A 237 -17.10 11.09 6.05
N HIS A 238 -17.14 12.20 6.77
CA HIS A 238 -18.23 12.51 7.71
C HIS A 238 -19.53 12.93 7.01
N GLY A 239 -19.50 13.16 5.70
CA GLY A 239 -20.69 13.30 4.86
C GLY A 239 -21.45 11.99 4.61
N LEU A 240 -20.85 10.83 4.90
CA LEU A 240 -21.54 9.54 4.89
C LEU A 240 -22.53 9.45 6.06
N ASP A 241 -23.64 8.76 5.87
CA ASP A 241 -24.56 8.46 6.97
C ASP A 241 -23.92 7.53 8.01
N ASP A 242 -24.42 7.60 9.25
CA ASP A 242 -23.84 6.87 10.39
C ASP A 242 -23.77 5.36 10.19
N GLN A 243 -24.79 4.78 9.53
CA GLN A 243 -24.85 3.34 9.31
C GLN A 243 -23.80 2.90 8.29
N THR A 244 -23.70 3.60 7.16
CA THR A 244 -22.67 3.35 6.13
C THR A 244 -21.28 3.52 6.72
N ARG A 245 -21.03 4.62 7.45
CA ARG A 245 -19.74 4.86 8.09
C ARG A 245 -19.38 3.78 9.11
N ALA A 246 -20.33 3.31 9.90
CA ALA A 246 -20.12 2.21 10.84
C ALA A 246 -19.77 0.89 10.12
N ALA A 247 -20.48 0.56 9.04
CA ALA A 247 -20.21 -0.62 8.23
C ALA A 247 -18.81 -0.56 7.58
N MET A 248 -18.43 0.60 7.04
CA MET A 248 -17.10 0.81 6.48
C MET A 248 -16.00 0.70 7.53
N ARG A 249 -16.20 1.26 8.73
CA ARG A 249 -15.27 1.07 9.86
C ARG A 249 -15.10 -0.42 10.18
N GLN A 250 -16.19 -1.18 10.28
CA GLN A 250 -16.10 -2.61 10.59
C GLN A 250 -15.35 -3.40 9.51
N ARG A 251 -15.53 -3.04 8.23
CA ARG A 251 -14.89 -3.74 7.09
C ARG A 251 -13.41 -3.39 6.94
N PHE A 252 -13.05 -2.11 7.08
CA PHE A 252 -11.73 -1.61 6.69
C PHE A 252 -10.87 -1.12 7.86
N CYS A 253 -11.47 -0.86 9.02
CA CYS A 253 -10.80 -0.44 10.23
C CYS A 253 -10.85 -1.55 11.30
N ALA A 254 -10.51 -2.78 10.91
CA ALA A 254 -10.63 -4.02 11.71
C ALA A 254 -9.76 -4.09 12.99
N ILE A 255 -9.34 -2.94 13.50
CA ILE A 255 -8.53 -2.71 14.67
C ILE A 255 -9.41 -2.26 15.87
N LEU A 256 -10.73 -2.06 15.66
CA LEU A 256 -11.74 -1.73 16.68
C LEU A 256 -12.60 -2.93 17.07
#